data_AF-A0AAW7AX17-F1
#
_entry.id   AF-A0AAW7AX17-F1
#
_cell.length_a   1.000
_cell.length_b   1.000
_cell.length_c   1.000
_cell.angle_alpha   90.00
_cell.angle_beta   90.00
_cell.angle_gamma   90.00
#
_symmetry.space_group_name_H-M   'P 1'
#
loop_
_entity.id
_entity.type
_entity.pdbx_description
1 polymer ?
#
loop_
_entity_poly.entity_id
_entity_poly.type
_entity_poly.pdbx_seq_one_letter_code
_entity_poly.pdbx_strand_id
1 'polypeptide(L)'
;MPGNNMSDHAASSVSDREIAHFDQLAATWWDPKGPMKPLHDMNPMRTEWVNAHLKRLQGSRGGRLSLLDIGCGAGLASEAYARMGHDVLGLDASPEGIRAAQAHLADHPLPDNAGPLVYRNGSAETLVREGQSFDAISALEVIEHVNDPQEFLALLHSLTKPGGLVTVSTLNRTLLSLAVAKIGAEYIARLLPVGTHDWQKFIKPEELHRMGRAVGLRMIDVAGMSYRPMHWRITRDTSINYITMFVRD
;
A
#
# COMPACT_ATOMS: atom_id res chain seq x y z
N MET A 1 -26.85 -36.33 -3.61
CA MET A 1 -25.68 -35.71 -4.28
C MET A 1 -25.25 -34.55 -3.40
N PRO A 2 -24.09 -34.60 -2.73
CA PRO A 2 -23.66 -33.51 -1.87
C PRO A 2 -23.30 -32.29 -2.71
N GLY A 3 -23.71 -31.12 -2.23
CA GLY A 3 -23.55 -29.84 -2.90
C GLY A 3 -22.09 -29.46 -3.06
N ASN A 4 -21.76 -29.02 -4.27
CA ASN A 4 -20.45 -28.44 -4.57
C ASN A 4 -20.43 -27.01 -4.01
N ASN A 5 -19.82 -26.84 -2.84
CA ASN A 5 -19.41 -25.53 -2.35
C ASN A 5 -18.35 -24.99 -3.33
N MET A 6 -18.78 -24.22 -4.33
CA MET A 6 -17.88 -23.29 -5.01
C MET A 6 -17.54 -22.22 -3.97
N SER A 7 -16.36 -22.34 -3.38
CA SER A 7 -15.76 -21.25 -2.62
C SER A 7 -15.68 -20.03 -3.54
N ASP A 8 -16.26 -18.94 -3.07
CA ASP A 8 -16.38 -17.65 -3.74
C ASP A 8 -15.01 -16.94 -3.76
N HIS A 9 -13.98 -17.61 -4.28
CA HIS A 9 -12.70 -16.99 -4.61
C HIS A 9 -12.90 -16.17 -5.88
N ALA A 10 -13.62 -15.06 -5.75
CA ALA A 10 -13.57 -13.98 -6.74
C ALA A 10 -12.09 -13.68 -6.99
N ALA A 11 -11.68 -13.72 -8.25
CA ALA A 11 -10.27 -13.66 -8.66
C ALA A 11 -9.58 -12.43 -8.05
N SER A 12 -8.82 -12.67 -6.98
CA SER A 12 -7.98 -11.66 -6.34
C SER A 12 -6.89 -11.24 -7.31
N SER A 13 -6.65 -9.93 -7.42
CA SER A 13 -5.50 -9.40 -8.17
C SER A 13 -4.16 -9.85 -7.60
N VAL A 14 -4.11 -10.32 -6.35
CA VAL A 14 -2.93 -10.88 -5.67
C VAL A 14 -3.02 -12.41 -5.62
N SER A 15 -1.90 -13.09 -5.93
CA SER A 15 -1.82 -14.56 -5.91
C SER A 15 -1.73 -15.17 -4.51
N ASP A 16 -2.25 -16.38 -4.33
CA ASP A 16 -2.20 -17.13 -3.06
C ASP A 16 -0.77 -17.34 -2.52
N ARG A 17 0.21 -17.45 -3.41
CA ARG A 17 1.63 -17.61 -3.04
C ARG A 17 2.17 -16.37 -2.34
N GLU A 18 1.81 -15.19 -2.83
CA GLU A 18 2.21 -13.92 -2.22
C GLU A 18 1.53 -13.76 -0.85
N ILE A 19 0.23 -14.10 -0.76
CA ILE A 19 -0.53 -14.06 0.51
C ILE A 19 0.12 -14.96 1.56
N ALA A 20 0.37 -16.23 1.23
CA ALA A 20 0.98 -17.20 2.14
C ALA A 20 2.39 -16.79 2.60
N HIS A 21 3.10 -16.00 1.78
CA HIS A 21 4.41 -15.49 2.15
C HIS A 21 4.32 -14.43 3.26
N PHE A 22 3.42 -13.45 3.12
CA PHE A 22 3.21 -12.40 4.12
C PHE A 22 2.60 -12.94 5.42
N ASP A 23 1.75 -13.96 5.32
CA ASP A 23 1.16 -14.64 6.49
C ASP A 23 2.24 -15.17 7.47
N GLN A 24 3.38 -15.65 6.96
CA GLN A 24 4.48 -16.16 7.79
C GLN A 24 5.21 -15.05 8.57
N LEU A 25 5.14 -13.80 8.11
CA LEU A 25 5.80 -12.66 8.72
C LEU A 25 4.91 -11.94 9.75
N ALA A 26 3.60 -12.18 9.72
CA ALA A 26 2.59 -11.46 10.51
C ALA A 26 2.91 -11.39 12.02
N ALA A 27 3.37 -12.50 12.61
CA ALA A 27 3.69 -12.56 14.05
C ALA A 27 4.85 -11.65 14.48
N THR A 28 5.74 -11.27 13.56
CA THR A 28 6.90 -10.40 13.83
C THR A 28 6.78 -9.02 13.20
N TRP A 29 5.64 -8.72 12.57
CA TRP A 29 5.47 -7.52 11.74
C TRP A 29 5.66 -6.23 12.54
N TRP A 30 5.23 -6.22 13.80
CA TRP A 30 5.34 -5.07 14.70
C TRP A 30 6.63 -5.03 15.54
N ASP A 31 7.57 -5.96 15.34
CA ASP A 31 8.91 -5.83 15.94
C ASP A 31 9.73 -4.79 15.15
N PRO A 32 10.08 -3.62 15.73
CA PRO A 32 10.84 -2.58 15.05
C PRO A 32 12.30 -2.99 14.75
N LYS A 33 12.77 -4.11 15.32
CA LYS A 33 14.08 -4.71 15.04
C LYS A 33 13.98 -5.97 14.17
N GLY A 34 12.77 -6.40 13.84
CA GLY A 34 12.48 -7.60 13.07
C GLY A 34 12.63 -7.41 11.56
N PRO A 35 12.17 -8.39 10.76
CA PRO A 35 12.30 -8.39 9.30
C PRO A 35 11.67 -7.15 8.62
N MET A 36 10.61 -6.60 9.22
CA MET A 36 9.89 -5.44 8.68
C MET A 36 10.47 -4.09 9.11
N LYS A 37 11.62 -4.07 9.79
CA LYS A 37 12.31 -2.83 10.21
C LYS A 37 12.42 -1.76 9.11
N PRO A 38 12.74 -2.09 7.85
CA PRO A 38 12.78 -1.08 6.79
C PRO A 38 11.46 -0.35 6.59
N LEU A 39 10.32 -1.06 6.71
CA LEU A 39 9.00 -0.44 6.63
C LEU A 39 8.73 0.45 7.84
N HIS A 40 9.06 0.00 9.06
CA HIS A 40 8.95 0.83 10.28
C HIS A 40 9.71 2.15 10.15
N ASP A 41 10.97 2.09 9.70
CA ASP A 41 11.82 3.27 9.55
C ASP A 41 11.30 4.21 8.44
N MET A 42 10.76 3.64 7.34
CA MET A 42 10.29 4.39 6.17
C MET A 42 8.90 5.01 6.39
N ASN A 43 8.05 4.36 7.17
CA ASN A 43 6.62 4.67 7.26
C ASN A 43 6.31 6.11 7.68
N PRO A 44 6.93 6.69 8.74
CA PRO A 44 6.63 8.05 9.16
C PRO A 44 6.87 9.10 8.06
N MET A 45 7.92 8.91 7.26
CA MET A 45 8.30 9.84 6.20
C MET A 45 7.31 9.77 5.02
N ARG A 46 6.96 8.57 4.56
CA ARG A 46 6.06 8.40 3.41
C ARG A 46 4.62 8.81 3.76
N THR A 47 4.13 8.49 4.95
CA THR A 47 2.76 8.87 5.35
C THR A 47 2.63 10.37 5.56
N GLU A 48 3.66 11.06 6.09
CA GLU A 48 3.63 12.53 6.17
C GLU A 48 3.69 13.19 4.79
N TRP A 49 4.43 12.62 3.84
CA TRP A 49 4.39 13.08 2.45
C TRP A 49 2.98 12.97 1.86
N VAL A 50 2.32 11.83 2.03
CA VAL A 50 0.91 11.64 1.61
C VAL A 50 -0.02 12.64 2.31
N ASN A 51 0.14 12.79 3.62
CA ASN A 51 -0.67 13.69 4.45
C ASN A 51 -0.60 15.16 3.98
N ALA A 52 0.54 15.60 3.47
CA ALA A 52 0.69 16.94 2.91
C ALA A 52 -0.26 17.18 1.70
N HIS A 53 -0.54 16.15 0.90
CA HIS A 53 -1.54 16.21 -0.17
C HIS A 53 -2.96 16.09 0.39
N LEU A 54 -3.19 15.16 1.33
CA LEU A 54 -4.49 14.95 1.95
C LEU A 54 -5.01 16.23 2.63
N LYS A 55 -4.15 17.01 3.30
CA LYS A 55 -4.54 18.30 3.91
C LYS A 55 -5.16 19.28 2.90
N ARG A 56 -4.66 19.31 1.65
CA ARG A 56 -5.22 20.17 0.59
C ARG A 56 -6.60 19.69 0.16
N LEU A 57 -6.77 18.37 -0.04
CA LEU A 57 -8.07 17.78 -0.35
C LEU A 57 -9.07 18.00 0.79
N GLN A 58 -8.63 17.79 2.03
CA GLN A 58 -9.41 17.99 3.24
C GLN A 58 -9.98 19.41 3.34
N GLY A 59 -9.16 20.43 3.05
CA GLY A 59 -9.60 21.82 3.00
C GLY A 59 -10.72 22.07 1.98
N SER A 60 -10.73 21.34 0.86
CA SER A 60 -11.78 21.44 -0.17
C SER A 60 -13.04 20.64 0.15
N ARG A 61 -12.93 19.52 0.87
CA ARG A 61 -14.04 18.62 1.22
C ARG A 61 -14.76 19.01 2.51
N GLY A 62 -14.08 19.71 3.42
CA GLY A 62 -14.67 20.25 4.65
C GLY A 62 -15.00 19.18 5.70
N GLY A 63 -14.03 18.35 6.09
CA GLY A 63 -14.24 17.32 7.10
C GLY A 63 -13.08 16.32 7.19
N ARG A 64 -13.32 15.16 7.80
CA ARG A 64 -12.40 14.01 7.69
C ARG A 64 -12.50 13.41 6.29
N LEU A 65 -11.40 12.84 5.80
CA LEU A 65 -11.40 12.12 4.54
C LEU A 65 -11.67 10.63 4.80
N SER A 66 -12.51 10.02 3.97
CA SER A 66 -12.57 8.57 3.88
C SER A 66 -11.34 8.07 3.11
N LEU A 67 -10.50 7.27 3.77
CA LEU A 67 -9.24 6.78 3.25
C LEU A 67 -9.21 5.24 3.24
N LEU A 68 -8.91 4.67 2.08
CA LEU A 68 -8.67 3.24 1.92
C LEU A 68 -7.16 2.96 1.85
N ASP A 69 -6.63 2.13 2.74
CA ASP A 69 -5.27 1.59 2.65
C ASP A 69 -5.36 0.15 2.12
N ILE A 70 -5.04 -0.04 0.83
CA ILE A 70 -5.05 -1.35 0.15
C ILE A 70 -3.72 -2.03 0.36
N GLY A 71 -3.74 -3.32 0.71
CA GLY A 71 -2.53 -4.06 1.07
C GLY A 71 -1.95 -3.55 2.39
N CYS A 72 -2.81 -3.27 3.37
CA CYS A 72 -2.39 -2.61 4.61
C CYS A 72 -1.47 -3.46 5.50
N GLY A 73 -1.36 -4.77 5.24
CA GLY A 73 -0.63 -5.74 6.05
C GLY A 73 -1.05 -5.66 7.51
N ALA A 74 -0.07 -5.56 8.41
CA ALA A 74 -0.32 -5.38 9.84
C ALA A 74 -0.68 -3.93 10.26
N GLY A 75 -0.94 -3.02 9.32
CA GLY A 75 -1.58 -1.73 9.61
C GLY A 75 -0.68 -0.54 9.91
N LEU A 76 0.62 -0.60 9.58
CA LEU A 76 1.57 0.50 9.84
C LEU A 76 1.11 1.85 9.25
N ALA A 77 0.67 1.86 7.99
CA ALA A 77 0.19 3.07 7.32
C ALA A 77 -1.23 3.42 7.77
N SER A 78 -2.14 2.42 7.83
CA SER A 78 -3.50 2.58 8.37
C SER A 78 -3.55 3.31 9.71
N GLU A 79 -2.77 2.87 10.71
CA GLU A 79 -2.77 3.55 12.01
C GLU A 79 -2.17 4.95 11.94
N ALA A 80 -1.18 5.19 11.08
CA ALA A 80 -0.63 6.53 10.89
C ALA A 80 -1.68 7.48 10.30
N TYR A 81 -2.43 7.05 9.27
CA TYR A 81 -3.51 7.84 8.69
C TYR A 81 -4.66 8.09 9.68
N ALA A 82 -5.00 7.10 10.51
CA ALA A 82 -6.01 7.27 11.56
C ALA A 82 -5.53 8.28 12.62
N ARG A 83 -4.26 8.22 13.06
CA ARG A 83 -3.66 9.23 13.95
C ARG A 83 -3.64 10.63 13.34
N MET A 84 -3.62 10.75 12.01
CA MET A 84 -3.76 12.02 11.28
C MET A 84 -5.21 12.52 11.20
N GLY A 85 -6.18 11.77 11.72
CA GLY A 85 -7.57 12.17 11.86
C GLY A 85 -8.51 11.73 10.74
N HIS A 86 -8.08 10.83 9.84
CA HIS A 86 -8.88 10.35 8.70
C HIS A 86 -9.71 9.12 9.09
N ASP A 87 -10.83 8.90 8.38
CA ASP A 87 -11.66 7.71 8.53
C ASP A 87 -11.07 6.59 7.66
N VAL A 88 -10.37 5.64 8.28
CA VAL A 88 -9.52 4.67 7.58
C VAL A 88 -10.16 3.28 7.52
N LEU A 89 -10.19 2.71 6.31
CA LEU A 89 -10.36 1.29 6.09
C LEU A 89 -9.03 0.68 5.66
N GLY A 90 -8.45 -0.19 6.50
CA GLY A 90 -7.34 -1.05 6.12
C GLY A 90 -7.85 -2.33 5.48
N LEU A 91 -7.49 -2.58 4.22
CA LEU A 91 -7.90 -3.77 3.47
C LEU A 91 -6.67 -4.60 3.10
N ASP A 92 -6.70 -5.90 3.40
CA ASP A 92 -5.66 -6.82 2.97
C ASP A 92 -6.21 -8.21 2.65
N ALA A 93 -5.61 -8.88 1.66
CA ALA A 93 -5.95 -10.25 1.28
C ALA A 93 -5.42 -11.28 2.30
N SER A 94 -4.37 -10.94 3.06
CA SER A 94 -3.77 -11.74 4.12
C SER A 94 -4.64 -11.76 5.39
N PRO A 95 -5.23 -12.91 5.76
CA PRO A 95 -6.01 -13.02 6.99
C PRO A 95 -5.12 -12.96 8.24
N GLU A 96 -3.86 -13.39 8.17
CA GLU A 96 -2.90 -13.28 9.29
C GLU A 96 -2.45 -11.83 9.48
N GLY A 97 -2.17 -11.10 8.40
CA GLY A 97 -1.82 -9.68 8.44
C GLY A 97 -2.92 -8.84 9.09
N ILE A 98 -4.18 -9.07 8.70
CA ILE A 98 -5.34 -8.41 9.33
C ILE A 98 -5.47 -8.77 10.81
N ARG A 99 -5.24 -10.02 11.19
CA ARG A 99 -5.24 -10.42 12.61
C ARG A 99 -4.12 -9.74 13.39
N ALA A 100 -2.92 -9.65 12.84
CA ALA A 100 -1.81 -8.91 13.46
C ALA A 100 -2.12 -7.41 13.60
N ALA A 101 -2.76 -6.81 12.60
CA ALA A 101 -3.20 -5.41 12.63
C ALA A 101 -4.23 -5.16 13.74
N GLN A 102 -5.26 -6.02 13.81
CA GLN A 102 -6.30 -5.94 14.82
C GLN A 102 -5.77 -6.18 16.23
N ALA A 103 -4.87 -7.15 16.41
CA ALA A 103 -4.22 -7.41 17.69
C ALA A 103 -3.38 -6.22 18.16
N HIS A 104 -2.56 -5.66 17.27
CA HIS A 104 -1.74 -4.49 17.60
C HIS A 104 -2.61 -3.27 17.98
N LEU A 105 -3.67 -2.99 17.22
CA LEU A 105 -4.59 -1.90 17.51
C LEU A 105 -5.32 -2.08 18.86
N ALA A 106 -5.65 -3.32 19.23
CA ALA A 106 -6.25 -3.62 20.52
C ALA A 106 -5.27 -3.41 21.70
N ASP A 107 -4.01 -3.80 21.52
CA ASP A 107 -2.95 -3.63 22.52
C ASP A 107 -2.45 -2.17 22.60
N HIS A 108 -2.54 -1.44 21.50
CA HIS A 108 -2.08 -0.05 21.37
C HIS A 108 -3.20 0.85 20.79
N PRO A 109 -4.25 1.15 21.58
CA PRO A 109 -5.35 1.97 21.12
C PRO A 109 -4.90 3.33 20.59
N LEU A 110 -5.61 3.81 19.57
CA LEU A 110 -5.41 5.13 19.00
C LEU A 110 -5.81 6.24 20.00
N PRO A 111 -5.18 7.42 19.95
CA PRO A 111 -5.56 8.54 20.79
C PRO A 111 -6.95 9.08 20.43
N ASP A 112 -7.63 9.75 21.37
CA ASP A 112 -9.03 10.23 21.22
C ASP A 112 -9.26 11.13 20.00
N ASN A 113 -8.23 11.83 19.53
CA ASN A 113 -8.30 12.73 18.38
C ASN A 113 -8.09 12.02 17.03
N ALA A 114 -7.80 10.72 17.04
CA ALA A 114 -7.68 9.92 15.82
C ALA A 114 -9.05 9.78 15.12
N GLY A 115 -9.00 9.49 13.82
CA GLY A 115 -10.18 9.04 13.08
C GLY A 115 -10.45 7.56 13.32
N PRO A 116 -11.67 7.07 13.00
CA PRO A 116 -12.02 5.67 13.06
C PRO A 116 -11.10 4.84 12.16
N LEU A 117 -10.72 3.65 12.65
CA LEU A 117 -9.93 2.69 11.89
C LEU A 117 -10.59 1.32 11.97
N VAL A 118 -10.88 0.75 10.81
CA VAL A 118 -11.40 -0.62 10.68
C VAL A 118 -10.48 -1.41 9.77
N TYR A 119 -10.19 -2.64 10.16
CA TYR A 119 -9.48 -3.61 9.32
C TYR A 119 -10.44 -4.64 8.74
N ARG A 120 -10.28 -4.94 7.46
CA ARG A 120 -11.07 -5.92 6.74
C ARG A 120 -10.16 -6.85 5.95
N ASN A 121 -10.35 -8.16 6.15
CA ASN A 121 -9.80 -9.14 5.23
C ASN A 121 -10.67 -9.24 3.98
N GLY A 122 -10.06 -9.15 2.80
CA GLY A 122 -10.77 -9.22 1.54
C GLY A 122 -10.00 -8.59 0.39
N SER A 123 -10.68 -8.45 -0.74
CA SER A 123 -10.11 -7.96 -1.98
C SER A 123 -10.73 -6.62 -2.40
N ALA A 124 -9.99 -5.81 -3.15
CA ALA A 124 -10.45 -4.50 -3.57
C ALA A 124 -11.60 -4.60 -4.61
N GLU A 125 -11.63 -5.69 -5.37
CA GLU A 125 -12.71 -6.06 -6.29
C GLU A 125 -14.03 -6.26 -5.54
N THR A 126 -13.97 -6.74 -4.30
CA THR A 126 -15.16 -6.88 -3.44
C THR A 126 -15.72 -5.52 -3.06
N LEU A 127 -14.87 -4.55 -2.70
CA LEU A 127 -15.31 -3.19 -2.41
C LEU A 127 -15.96 -2.51 -3.64
N VAL A 128 -15.45 -2.79 -4.85
CA VAL A 128 -16.07 -2.30 -6.10
C VAL A 128 -17.47 -2.87 -6.27
N ARG A 129 -17.66 -4.18 -6.07
CA ARG A 129 -18.99 -4.83 -6.16
C ARG A 129 -19.97 -4.29 -5.12
N GLU A 130 -19.47 -3.86 -3.96
CA GLU A 130 -20.25 -3.22 -2.91
C GLU A 130 -20.54 -1.73 -3.16
N GLY A 131 -20.07 -1.17 -4.28
CA GLY A 131 -20.28 0.24 -4.64
C GLY A 131 -19.55 1.23 -3.72
N GLN A 132 -18.47 0.80 -3.05
CA GLN A 132 -17.71 1.65 -2.16
C GLN A 132 -16.87 2.67 -2.94
N SER A 133 -16.68 3.86 -2.36
CA SER A 133 -15.74 4.85 -2.88
C SER A 133 -15.17 5.75 -1.78
N PHE A 134 -13.93 6.19 -1.96
CA PHE A 134 -13.12 6.87 -0.93
C PHE A 134 -12.62 8.22 -1.44
N ASP A 135 -12.42 9.18 -0.54
CA ASP A 135 -11.82 10.47 -0.89
C ASP A 135 -10.33 10.30 -1.24
N ALA A 136 -9.66 9.35 -0.59
CA ALA A 136 -8.28 9.00 -0.86
C ALA A 136 -8.04 7.48 -0.81
N ILE A 137 -7.10 7.01 -1.62
CA ILE A 137 -6.59 5.64 -1.58
C ILE A 137 -5.07 5.66 -1.42
N SER A 138 -4.55 4.75 -0.59
CA SER A 138 -3.14 4.45 -0.39
C SER A 138 -2.88 3.01 -0.79
N ALA A 139 -1.93 2.77 -1.69
CA ALA A 139 -1.46 1.44 -2.10
C ALA A 139 0.08 1.45 -2.09
N LEU A 140 0.68 1.08 -0.96
CA LEU A 140 2.12 1.20 -0.74
C LEU A 140 2.79 -0.17 -0.85
N GLU A 141 3.69 -0.33 -1.83
CA GLU A 141 4.38 -1.60 -2.13
C GLU A 141 3.41 -2.75 -2.46
N VAL A 142 2.34 -2.47 -3.22
CA VAL A 142 1.31 -3.46 -3.60
C VAL A 142 1.35 -3.81 -5.07
N ILE A 143 1.59 -2.82 -5.93
CA ILE A 143 1.40 -2.93 -7.38
C ILE A 143 2.39 -3.91 -8.05
N GLU A 144 3.53 -4.19 -7.42
CA GLU A 144 4.48 -5.23 -7.84
C GLU A 144 4.00 -6.66 -7.52
N HIS A 145 3.02 -6.81 -6.62
CA HIS A 145 2.49 -8.12 -6.20
C HIS A 145 1.18 -8.49 -6.92
N VAL A 146 0.61 -7.57 -7.71
CA VAL A 146 -0.61 -7.83 -8.49
C VAL A 146 -0.30 -8.49 -9.83
N ASN A 147 -1.27 -9.25 -10.36
CA ASN A 147 -1.13 -9.95 -11.64
C ASN A 147 -1.12 -9.00 -12.84
N ASP A 148 -1.98 -7.96 -12.83
CA ASP A 148 -2.07 -6.95 -13.89
C ASP A 148 -2.11 -5.53 -13.29
N PRO A 149 -1.00 -4.77 -13.38
CA PRO A 149 -0.93 -3.40 -12.88
C PRO A 149 -1.91 -2.41 -13.54
N GLN A 150 -2.26 -2.63 -14.81
CA GLN A 150 -3.18 -1.76 -15.54
C GLN A 150 -4.61 -1.96 -15.05
N GLU A 151 -5.03 -3.21 -14.84
CA GLU A 151 -6.33 -3.53 -14.22
C GLU A 151 -6.39 -3.03 -12.78
N PHE A 152 -5.30 -3.16 -12.02
CA PHE A 152 -5.22 -2.63 -10.65
C PHE A 152 -5.43 -1.12 -10.62
N LEU A 153 -4.80 -0.35 -11.51
CA LEU A 153 -5.05 1.10 -11.59
C LEU A 153 -6.48 1.45 -11.99
N ALA A 154 -7.12 0.66 -12.87
CA ALA A 154 -8.53 0.84 -13.21
C ALA A 154 -9.44 0.59 -11.99
N LEU A 155 -9.06 -0.37 -11.15
CA LEU A 155 -9.72 -0.66 -9.89
C LEU A 155 -9.56 0.50 -8.91
N LEU A 156 -8.34 1.04 -8.74
CA LEU A 156 -8.10 2.22 -7.89
C LEU A 156 -8.94 3.42 -8.36
N HIS A 157 -9.02 3.66 -9.67
CA HIS A 157 -9.90 4.70 -10.22
C HIS A 157 -11.36 4.50 -9.81
N SER A 158 -11.87 3.27 -9.94
CA SER A 158 -13.26 2.93 -9.64
C SER A 158 -13.63 3.15 -8.17
N LEU A 159 -12.69 2.89 -7.26
CA LEU A 159 -12.85 3.10 -5.81
C LEU A 159 -12.58 4.54 -5.35
N THR A 160 -12.04 5.42 -6.19
CA THR A 160 -11.69 6.80 -5.79
C THR A 160 -12.82 7.75 -6.16
N LYS A 161 -13.31 8.63 -5.28
CA LYS A 161 -14.33 9.64 -5.68
C LYS A 161 -13.79 10.62 -6.73
N PRO A 162 -14.61 11.25 -7.59
CA PRO A 162 -14.16 12.28 -8.52
C PRO A 162 -13.42 13.43 -7.80
N GLY A 163 -12.24 13.82 -8.26
CA GLY A 163 -11.35 14.77 -7.59
C GLY A 163 -10.65 14.21 -6.34
N GLY A 164 -10.78 12.91 -6.06
CA GLY A 164 -10.10 12.20 -4.98
C GLY A 164 -8.64 11.87 -5.34
N LEU A 165 -7.89 11.44 -4.33
CA LEU A 165 -6.45 11.21 -4.44
C LEU A 165 -6.09 9.72 -4.39
N VAL A 166 -5.07 9.30 -5.15
CA VAL A 166 -4.53 7.95 -5.11
C VAL A 166 -3.02 8.00 -4.94
N THR A 167 -2.52 7.35 -3.90
CA THR A 167 -1.08 7.20 -3.67
C THR A 167 -0.65 5.79 -4.08
N VAL A 168 0.42 5.70 -4.87
CA VAL A 168 1.09 4.43 -5.18
C VAL A 168 2.58 4.56 -4.90
N SER A 169 3.17 3.61 -4.17
CA SER A 169 4.62 3.45 -4.06
C SER A 169 5.08 2.06 -4.49
N THR A 170 6.28 2.00 -5.07
CA THR A 170 6.89 0.74 -5.54
C THR A 170 8.38 0.94 -5.84
N LEU A 171 9.08 -0.17 -6.12
CA LEU A 171 10.45 -0.17 -6.63
C LEU A 171 10.51 0.24 -8.10
N ASN A 172 11.48 1.09 -8.45
CA ASN A 172 11.71 1.48 -9.84
C ASN A 172 12.43 0.35 -10.59
N ARG A 173 12.23 0.22 -11.90
CA ARG A 173 12.99 -0.68 -12.77
C ARG A 173 14.28 -0.03 -13.32
N THR A 174 15.28 0.20 -12.45
CA THR A 174 16.68 0.52 -12.83
C THR A 174 17.75 -0.50 -12.40
N LEU A 175 18.88 -0.61 -13.11
CA LEU A 175 19.98 -1.52 -12.67
C LEU A 175 20.44 -1.28 -11.22
N LEU A 176 20.29 -0.05 -10.72
CA LEU A 176 20.58 0.32 -9.34
C LEU A 176 19.56 -0.27 -8.35
N SER A 177 18.26 -0.22 -8.64
CA SER A 177 17.23 -0.84 -7.80
C SER A 177 17.36 -2.36 -7.78
N LEU A 178 17.74 -2.98 -8.91
CA LEU A 178 18.05 -4.42 -8.96
C LEU A 178 19.20 -4.78 -8.04
N ALA A 179 20.28 -3.98 -8.04
CA ALA A 179 21.43 -4.20 -7.19
C ALA A 179 21.09 -3.99 -5.71
N VAL A 180 20.35 -2.93 -5.38
CA VAL A 180 19.91 -2.64 -4.00
C VAL A 180 18.92 -3.69 -3.51
N ALA A 181 17.96 -4.10 -4.33
CA ALA A 181 17.02 -5.17 -4.01
C ALA A 181 17.74 -6.50 -3.84
N LYS A 182 18.75 -6.82 -4.66
CA LYS A 182 19.57 -8.04 -4.49
C LYS A 182 20.44 -7.99 -3.23
N ILE A 183 21.09 -6.87 -2.91
CA ILE A 183 21.93 -6.73 -1.71
C ILE A 183 21.05 -6.72 -0.44
N GLY A 184 19.92 -6.02 -0.48
CA GLY A 184 18.90 -6.04 0.57
C GLY A 184 18.32 -7.45 0.73
N ALA A 185 18.00 -8.11 -0.37
CA ALA A 185 17.58 -9.50 -0.38
C ALA A 185 18.71 -10.43 0.05
N GLU A 186 20.00 -10.17 -0.10
CA GLU A 186 21.08 -11.02 0.47
C GLU A 186 21.18 -10.86 1.99
N TYR A 187 20.93 -9.65 2.52
CA TYR A 187 20.79 -9.42 3.96
C TYR A 187 19.53 -10.08 4.54
N ILE A 188 18.44 -10.10 3.78
CA ILE A 188 17.16 -10.70 4.16
C ILE A 188 17.05 -12.19 3.74
N ALA A 189 17.85 -12.71 2.80
CA ALA A 189 17.79 -14.08 2.26
C ALA A 189 18.44 -15.12 3.19
N ARG A 190 18.97 -14.70 4.34
CA ARG A 190 19.08 -15.63 5.48
C ARG A 190 17.71 -15.97 6.09
N LEU A 191 16.64 -15.30 5.65
CA LEU A 191 15.23 -15.45 6.06
C LEU A 191 14.25 -15.63 4.88
N LEU A 192 14.66 -15.46 3.60
CA LEU A 192 13.78 -15.51 2.41
C LEU A 192 14.28 -16.44 1.29
N PRO A 193 13.38 -17.14 0.55
CA PRO A 193 13.76 -17.97 -0.59
C PRO A 193 14.30 -17.16 -1.77
N VAL A 194 15.28 -17.71 -2.47
CA VAL A 194 15.82 -17.17 -3.73
C VAL A 194 14.70 -17.10 -4.79
N GLY A 195 14.47 -15.93 -5.38
CA GLY A 195 13.54 -15.74 -6.52
C GLY A 195 12.31 -14.86 -6.27
N THR A 196 12.19 -14.21 -5.10
CA THR A 196 11.07 -13.30 -4.76
C THR A 196 11.07 -11.95 -5.50
N HIS A 197 12.05 -11.69 -6.39
CA HIS A 197 12.21 -10.39 -7.05
C HIS A 197 12.35 -10.57 -8.57
N ASP A 198 11.23 -10.90 -9.22
CA ASP A 198 11.16 -10.86 -10.68
C ASP A 198 11.26 -9.41 -11.15
N TRP A 199 12.40 -9.09 -11.76
CA TRP A 199 12.72 -7.79 -12.34
C TRP A 199 11.66 -7.24 -13.29
N GLN A 200 10.88 -8.13 -13.91
CA GLN A 200 9.83 -7.74 -14.84
C GLN A 200 8.64 -7.07 -14.14
N LYS A 201 8.47 -7.30 -12.83
CA LYS A 201 7.37 -6.73 -12.03
C LYS A 201 7.59 -5.27 -11.63
N PHE A 202 8.82 -4.75 -11.72
CA PHE A 202 9.09 -3.34 -11.39
C PHE A 202 8.60 -2.42 -12.50
N ILE A 203 7.93 -1.34 -12.11
CA ILE A 203 7.33 -0.38 -13.03
C ILE A 203 8.18 0.90 -13.00
N LYS A 204 8.43 1.51 -14.17
CA LYS A 204 9.08 2.83 -14.20
C LYS A 204 8.06 3.94 -13.90
N PRO A 205 8.47 5.07 -13.31
CA PRO A 205 7.57 6.20 -13.10
C PRO A 205 6.80 6.64 -14.35
N GLU A 206 7.44 6.64 -15.52
CA GLU A 206 6.80 7.05 -16.78
C GLU A 206 5.81 5.99 -17.29
N GLU A 207 6.03 4.72 -16.98
CA GLU A 207 5.11 3.62 -17.28
C GLU A 207 3.86 3.76 -16.40
N LEU A 208 4.05 3.93 -15.09
CA LEU A 208 2.96 4.13 -14.15
C LEU A 208 2.14 5.38 -14.51
N HIS A 209 2.81 6.46 -14.90
CA HIS A 209 2.15 7.68 -15.37
C HIS A 209 1.25 7.43 -16.58
N ARG A 210 1.73 6.68 -17.58
CA ARG A 210 0.94 6.34 -18.77
C ARG A 210 -0.25 5.45 -18.44
N MET A 211 -0.04 4.43 -17.61
CA MET A 211 -1.09 3.50 -17.17
C MET A 211 -2.19 4.24 -16.40
N GLY A 212 -1.81 5.14 -15.49
CA GLY A 212 -2.75 5.98 -14.75
C GLY A 212 -3.59 6.87 -15.66
N ARG A 213 -2.96 7.57 -16.62
CA ARG A 213 -3.72 8.41 -17.57
C ARG A 213 -4.72 7.60 -18.40
N ALA A 214 -4.39 6.36 -18.76
CA ALA A 214 -5.29 5.50 -19.53
C ALA A 214 -6.61 5.20 -18.82
N VAL A 215 -6.65 5.34 -17.49
CA VAL A 215 -7.83 5.09 -16.65
C VAL A 215 -8.37 6.37 -15.99
N GLY A 216 -7.93 7.56 -16.40
CA GLY A 216 -8.38 8.83 -15.79
C GLY A 216 -7.79 9.12 -14.42
N LEU A 217 -6.59 8.61 -14.13
CA LEU A 217 -5.77 8.99 -12.98
C LEU A 217 -4.60 9.85 -13.46
N ARG A 218 -4.60 11.13 -13.12
CA ARG A 218 -3.54 12.06 -13.50
C ARG A 218 -2.53 12.22 -12.38
N MET A 219 -1.27 11.86 -12.64
CA MET A 219 -0.20 12.06 -11.67
C MET A 219 0.05 13.56 -11.47
N ILE A 220 0.02 14.00 -10.22
CA ILE A 220 0.24 15.40 -9.83
C ILE A 220 1.52 15.60 -9.03
N ASP A 221 2.09 14.53 -8.48
CA ASP A 221 3.38 14.58 -7.80
C ASP A 221 4.08 13.21 -7.83
N VAL A 222 5.40 13.22 -7.74
CA VAL A 222 6.27 12.04 -7.68
C VAL A 222 7.53 12.37 -6.90
N ALA A 223 7.94 11.48 -6.01
CA ALA A 223 9.18 11.59 -5.28
C ALA A 223 9.84 10.23 -5.06
N GLY A 224 11.15 10.22 -4.88
CA GLY A 224 11.88 9.05 -4.41
C GLY A 224 11.98 9.01 -2.88
N MET A 225 12.35 7.86 -2.34
CA MET A 225 12.57 7.63 -0.92
C MET A 225 13.98 7.10 -0.70
N SER A 226 14.82 7.86 0.01
CA SER A 226 16.22 7.49 0.24
C SER A 226 16.55 7.38 1.72
N TYR A 227 17.33 6.36 2.07
CA TYR A 227 17.95 6.25 3.38
C TYR A 227 19.29 7.00 3.36
N ARG A 228 19.42 8.02 4.22
CA ARG A 228 20.68 8.72 4.54
C ARG A 228 21.02 8.38 5.99
N PRO A 229 22.30 8.36 6.43
CA PRO A 229 22.83 7.41 7.43
C PRO A 229 22.08 7.16 8.75
N MET A 230 21.04 7.94 9.10
CA MET A 230 20.20 7.75 10.28
C MET A 230 18.70 7.99 10.06
N HIS A 231 18.23 8.41 8.87
CA HIS A 231 16.79 8.64 8.61
C HIS A 231 16.41 8.55 7.13
N TRP A 232 15.16 8.17 6.88
CA TRP A 232 14.54 8.24 5.56
C TRP A 232 14.18 9.68 5.19
N ARG A 233 14.32 10.01 3.90
CA ARG A 233 13.92 11.30 3.34
C ARG A 233 13.27 11.15 1.97
N ILE A 234 12.28 12.00 1.74
CA ILE A 234 11.78 12.32 0.40
C ILE A 234 12.92 12.97 -0.41
N THR A 235 13.08 12.52 -1.66
CA THR A 235 14.07 13.02 -2.62
C THR A 235 13.44 13.20 -3.99
N ARG A 236 14.13 13.91 -4.89
CA ARG A 236 13.78 13.98 -6.31
C ARG A 236 14.32 12.79 -7.11
N ASP A 237 15.23 12.02 -6.52
CA ASP A 237 15.85 10.86 -7.14
C ASP A 237 14.94 9.63 -7.03
N THR A 238 14.27 9.30 -8.13
CA THR A 238 13.37 8.15 -8.25
C THR A 238 14.09 6.88 -8.70
N SER A 239 15.42 6.86 -8.79
CA SER A 239 16.16 5.77 -9.42
C SER A 239 15.99 4.41 -8.73
N ILE A 240 15.76 4.36 -7.42
CA ILE A 240 15.63 3.11 -6.66
C ILE A 240 14.16 2.74 -6.44
N ASN A 241 13.40 3.69 -5.93
CA ASN A 241 11.99 3.54 -5.59
C ASN A 241 11.31 4.90 -5.79
N TYR A 242 9.99 4.89 -5.74
CA TYR A 242 9.24 6.14 -5.79
C TYR A 242 7.88 5.98 -5.11
N ILE A 243 7.33 7.13 -4.72
CA ILE A 243 5.97 7.34 -4.28
C ILE A 243 5.34 8.40 -5.18
N THR A 244 4.09 8.19 -5.56
CA THR A 244 3.36 9.03 -6.51
C THR A 244 2.03 9.45 -5.91
N MET A 245 1.58 10.63 -6.32
CA MET A 245 0.24 11.12 -6.03
C MET A 245 -0.50 11.32 -7.35
N PHE A 246 -1.65 10.68 -7.48
CA PHE A 246 -2.60 10.87 -8.57
C PHE A 246 -3.85 11.58 -8.06
N VAL A 247 -4.51 12.28 -8.97
CA VAL A 247 -5.89 12.75 -8.79
C VAL A 247 -6.79 12.06 -9.80
N ARG A 248 -8.00 11.66 -9.38
CA ARG A 248 -9.06 11.22 -10.28
C ARG A 248 -9.68 12.44 -10.95
N ASP A 249 -9.56 12.53 -12.27
CA ASP A 249 -10.21 13.59 -13.07
C ASP A 249 -11.74 13.42 -13.11
#